data_AF-A0A5R9CUN0-F1
#
_entry.id   AF-A0A5R9CUN0-F1
#
_cell.length_a   1.000
_cell.length_b   1.000
_cell.length_c   1.000
_cell.angle_alpha   90.00
_cell.angle_beta   90.00
_cell.angle_gamma   90.00
#
_symmetry.space_group_name_H-M   'P 1'
#
loop_
_entity.id
_entity.type
_entity.pdbx_description
1 polymer ?
#
loop_
_entity_poly.entity_id
_entity_poly.type
_entity_poly.pdbx_seq_one_letter_code
_entity_poly.pdbx_strand_id
1 'polypeptide(L)'
;MHMTEKIEKDKRVQVKIDKAIASQAEAVFSEVGLTPTTAINAFYRKVISTGGIPFDLTMSQEEKDAYDLKRLTKNTPVIKLDTKKKLEDWFNDPRYDY
;
A
#
# COMPACT_ATOMS: atom_id res chain seq x y z
N MET A 1 -10.90 55.31 -2.56
CA MET A 1 -9.93 54.32 -2.04
C MET A 1 -10.36 52.97 -2.60
N HIS A 2 -9.74 52.49 -3.68
CA HIS A 2 -10.08 51.19 -4.26
C HIS A 2 -9.24 50.13 -3.54
N MET A 3 -9.88 49.38 -2.65
CA MET A 3 -9.27 48.19 -2.04
C MET A 3 -9.39 47.07 -3.06
N THR A 4 -8.29 46.74 -3.74
CA THR A 4 -8.24 45.54 -4.58
C THR A 4 -8.04 44.33 -3.66
N GLU A 5 -9.13 43.60 -3.42
CA GLU A 5 -9.08 42.32 -2.72
C GLU A 5 -8.25 41.34 -3.56
N LYS A 6 -7.15 40.85 -2.99
CA LYS A 6 -6.25 39.93 -3.67
C LYS A 6 -6.95 38.57 -3.70
N ILE A 7 -7.56 38.21 -4.82
CA ILE A 7 -8.21 36.90 -5.00
C ILE A 7 -7.13 35.82 -4.91
N GLU A 8 -7.03 35.14 -3.77
CA GLU A 8 -6.19 33.96 -3.59
C GLU A 8 -6.80 32.80 -4.40
N LYS A 9 -6.22 32.51 -5.57
CA LYS A 9 -6.69 31.45 -6.46
C LYS A 9 -6.28 30.05 -6.00
N ASP A 10 -5.13 29.94 -5.35
CA ASP A 10 -4.51 28.66 -4.99
C ASP A 10 -4.33 28.54 -3.48
N LYS A 11 -4.72 27.38 -2.93
CA LYS A 11 -4.50 27.03 -1.53
C LYS A 11 -3.31 26.08 -1.40
N ARG A 12 -2.33 26.44 -0.57
CA ARG A 12 -1.22 25.53 -0.24
C ARG A 12 -1.68 24.48 0.76
N VAL A 13 -1.41 23.21 0.45
CA VAL A 13 -1.61 22.07 1.35
C VAL A 13 -0.24 21.51 1.73
N GLN A 14 0.01 21.33 3.03
CA GLN A 14 1.23 20.70 3.55
C GLN A 14 0.84 19.45 4.34
N VAL A 15 1.46 18.31 4.02
CA VAL A 15 1.19 17.03 4.69
C VAL A 15 2.52 16.38 5.08
N LYS A 16 2.50 15.62 6.17
CA LYS A 16 3.60 14.71 6.52
C LYS A 16 3.26 13.33 5.99
N ILE A 17 4.19 12.73 5.27
CA ILE A 17 4.08 11.38 4.71
C ILE A 17 5.39 10.64 4.96
N ASP A 18 5.30 9.32 5.14
CA ASP A 18 6.49 8.49 5.20
C ASP A 18 7.28 8.60 3.89
N LYS A 19 8.61 8.73 4.00
CA LYS A 19 9.48 8.97 2.85
C LYS A 19 9.45 7.80 1.86
N ALA A 20 9.46 6.57 2.35
CA ALA A 20 9.47 5.40 1.48
C ALA A 20 8.14 5.25 0.73
N ILE A 21 7.02 5.56 1.39
CA ILE A 21 5.70 5.58 0.75
C ILE A 21 5.63 6.66 -0.32
N ALA A 22 6.10 7.87 -0.02
CA ALA A 22 6.10 8.98 -0.97
C ALA A 22 6.92 8.64 -2.22
N SER A 23 8.14 8.13 -2.06
CA SER A 23 9.01 7.76 -3.18
C SER A 23 8.41 6.64 -4.05
N GLN A 24 7.74 5.65 -3.43
CA GLN A 24 7.05 4.59 -4.19
C GLN A 24 5.88 5.16 -5.00
N ALA A 25 5.05 6.01 -4.38
CA ALA A 25 3.93 6.64 -5.07
C ALA A 25 4.40 7.54 -6.22
N GLU A 26 5.48 8.32 -6.02
CA GLU A 26 6.08 9.17 -7.05
C GLU A 26 6.58 8.37 -8.26
N ALA A 27 7.18 7.19 -8.05
CA ALA A 27 7.57 6.30 -9.13
C ALA A 27 6.36 5.85 -9.95
N VAL A 28 5.29 5.41 -9.29
CA VAL A 28 4.04 5.00 -9.95
C VAL A 28 3.42 6.17 -10.72
N PHE A 29 3.37 7.37 -10.14
CA PHE A 29 2.83 8.55 -10.84
C PHE A 29 3.66 8.87 -12.08
N SER A 30 4.99 8.78 -12.00
CA SER A 30 5.89 9.01 -13.12
C SER A 30 5.66 8.03 -14.27
N GLU A 31 5.42 6.75 -13.97
CA GLU A 31 5.12 5.72 -14.99
C GLU A 31 3.85 6.03 -15.79
N VAL A 32 2.86 6.68 -15.17
CA VAL A 32 1.61 7.09 -15.82
C VAL A 32 1.60 8.55 -16.26
N GLY A 33 2.74 9.24 -16.23
CA GLY A 33 2.89 10.63 -16.68
C GLY A 33 2.21 11.68 -15.79
N LEU A 34 2.01 11.37 -14.50
CA LEU A 34 1.41 12.25 -13.51
C LEU A 34 2.47 12.84 -12.57
N THR A 35 2.26 14.10 -12.19
CA THR A 35 2.97 14.70 -11.06
C THR A 35 2.18 14.45 -9.76
N PRO A 36 2.82 14.43 -8.57
CA PRO A 36 2.11 14.36 -7.30
C PRO A 36 1.04 15.45 -7.16
N THR A 37 1.34 16.69 -7.59
CA THR A 37 0.36 17.79 -7.59
C THR A 37 -0.86 17.47 -8.44
N THR A 38 -0.68 16.91 -9.63
CA THR A 38 -1.80 16.50 -10.50
C THR A 38 -2.63 15.39 -9.84
N ALA A 39 -1.97 14.39 -9.26
CA ALA A 39 -2.64 13.28 -8.58
C ALA A 39 -3.46 13.75 -7.36
N ILE A 40 -2.89 14.61 -6.52
CA ILE A 40 -3.59 15.19 -5.36
C ILE A 40 -4.77 16.06 -5.79
N ASN A 41 -4.62 16.87 -6.85
CA ASN A 41 -5.74 17.66 -7.39
C ASN A 41 -6.85 16.76 -7.96
N ALA A 42 -6.48 15.67 -8.64
CA ALA A 42 -7.45 14.68 -9.12
C ALA A 42 -8.21 14.02 -7.96
N PHE A 43 -7.51 13.68 -6.88
CA PHE A 43 -8.12 13.17 -5.65
C PHE A 43 -9.17 14.15 -5.08
N TYR A 44 -8.84 15.44 -4.90
CA TYR A 44 -9.81 16.44 -4.43
C TYR A 44 -11.04 16.55 -5.32
N ARG A 45 -10.85 16.55 -6.66
CA ARG A 45 -11.96 16.58 -7.61
C ARG A 45 -12.84 15.34 -7.49
N LYS A 46 -12.24 14.17 -7.27
CA LYS A 46 -12.99 12.92 -7.11
C LYS A 46 -13.74 12.88 -5.78
N VAL A 47 -13.18 13.41 -4.70
CA VAL A 47 -13.91 13.60 -3.42
C VAL A 47 -15.15 14.45 -3.64
N ILE A 48 -15.01 15.59 -4.31
CA ILE A 48 -16.14 16.49 -4.62
C ILE A 48 -17.20 15.76 -5.47
N SER A 49 -16.77 15.05 -6.52
CA SER A 49 -17.68 14.36 -7.44
C SER A 49 -18.40 13.18 -6.81
N THR A 50 -17.81 12.52 -5.82
CA THR A 50 -18.39 11.34 -5.15
C THR A 50 -19.17 11.71 -3.89
N GLY A 51 -18.95 12.91 -3.34
CA GLY A 51 -19.49 13.30 -2.03
C GLY A 51 -18.88 12.52 -0.86
N GLY A 52 -17.73 11.87 -1.06
CA GLY A 52 -17.11 10.98 -0.08
C GLY A 52 -15.64 10.67 -0.39
N ILE A 53 -15.05 9.73 0.35
CA ILE A 53 -13.68 9.26 0.06
C ILE A 53 -13.69 8.37 -1.19
N PRO A 54 -12.90 8.68 -2.22
CA PRO A 54 -12.96 8.02 -3.52
C PRO A 54 -12.16 6.72 -3.60
N PHE A 55 -12.09 5.99 -2.50
CA PHE A 55 -11.50 4.65 -2.38
C PHE A 55 -12.09 3.96 -1.15
N ASP A 56 -12.07 2.64 -1.14
CA ASP A 56 -12.54 1.88 0.00
C ASP A 56 -11.58 2.03 1.18
N LEU A 57 -12.14 2.39 2.34
CA LEU A 57 -11.40 2.49 3.59
C LEU A 57 -11.28 1.15 4.33
N THR A 58 -11.91 0.12 3.78
CA THR A 58 -11.89 -1.24 4.31
C THR A 58 -11.03 -2.12 3.42
N MET A 59 -10.28 -3.03 4.04
CA MET A 59 -9.60 -4.07 3.27
C MET A 59 -10.60 -4.86 2.42
N SER A 60 -10.28 -5.06 1.15
CA SER A 60 -10.99 -5.99 0.27
C SER A 60 -10.92 -7.41 0.85
N GLN A 61 -11.77 -8.32 0.38
CA GLN A 61 -11.67 -9.71 0.82
C GLN A 61 -10.31 -10.30 0.45
N GLU A 62 -9.77 -9.98 -0.73
CA GLU A 62 -8.45 -10.43 -1.18
C GLU A 62 -7.33 -9.87 -0.29
N GLU A 63 -7.42 -8.60 0.12
CA GLU A 63 -6.46 -7.98 1.03
C GLU A 63 -6.51 -8.60 2.43
N LYS A 64 -7.73 -8.96 2.90
CA LYS A 64 -7.91 -9.69 4.16
C LYS A 64 -7.32 -11.10 4.07
N ASP A 65 -7.61 -11.82 2.99
CA ASP A 65 -7.10 -13.18 2.77
C ASP A 65 -5.57 -13.18 2.69
N ALA A 66 -4.98 -12.22 1.96
CA ALA A 66 -3.54 -12.03 1.88
C ALA A 66 -2.94 -11.65 3.24
N TYR A 67 -3.61 -10.78 4.00
CA TYR A 67 -3.19 -10.41 5.36
C TYR A 67 -3.25 -11.61 6.32
N ASP A 68 -4.32 -12.40 6.26
CA ASP A 68 -4.51 -13.59 7.08
C ASP A 68 -3.48 -14.67 6.71
N LEU A 69 -3.23 -14.93 5.43
CA LEU A 69 -2.17 -15.81 4.97
C LEU A 69 -0.80 -15.35 5.51
N LYS A 70 -0.50 -14.07 5.41
CA LYS A 70 0.74 -13.49 5.95
C LYS A 70 0.83 -13.63 7.46
N ARG A 71 -0.28 -13.53 8.18
CA ARG A 71 -0.33 -13.69 9.65
C ARG A 71 -0.15 -15.15 10.05
N LEU A 72 -0.78 -16.09 9.35
CA LEU A 72 -0.67 -17.54 9.58
C LEU A 72 0.75 -18.04 9.27
N THR A 73 1.35 -17.56 8.19
CA THR A 73 2.71 -17.96 7.78
C THR A 73 3.80 -17.40 8.69
N LYS A 74 3.58 -16.28 9.40
CA LYS A 74 4.54 -15.74 10.38
C LYS A 74 4.90 -16.70 11.51
N ASN A 75 3.97 -17.56 11.94
CA ASN A 75 4.18 -18.54 13.00
C ASN A 75 4.38 -19.96 12.47
N THR A 76 4.41 -20.15 11.15
CA THR A 76 4.67 -21.47 10.57
C THR A 76 6.17 -21.75 10.61
N PRO A 77 6.62 -22.86 11.22
CA PRO A 77 8.03 -23.23 11.21
C PRO A 77 8.45 -23.55 9.78
N VAL A 78 9.17 -22.61 9.14
CA VAL A 78 9.78 -22.83 7.83
C VAL A 78 10.99 -23.75 8.03
N ILE A 79 10.83 -25.04 7.74
CA ILE A 79 11.95 -25.99 7.73
C ILE A 79 12.79 -25.70 6.48
N LYS A 80 13.97 -25.12 6.66
CA LYS A 80 14.95 -24.98 5.58
C LYS A 80 15.64 -26.32 5.35
N LEU A 81 15.28 -26.99 4.25
CA LEU A 81 15.93 -28.22 3.77
C LEU A 81 17.19 -27.86 2.97
N ASP A 82 18.15 -27.22 3.63
CA ASP A 82 19.38 -26.70 3.03
C ASP A 82 20.55 -27.69 3.04
N THR A 83 20.36 -28.85 3.67
CA THR A 83 21.39 -29.89 3.83
C THR A 83 20.80 -31.27 3.61
N LYS A 84 21.59 -32.17 3.01
CA LYS A 84 21.19 -33.56 2.74
C LYS A 84 20.70 -34.28 4.00
N LYS A 85 21.34 -34.02 5.14
CA LYS A 85 20.94 -34.56 6.45
C LYS A 85 19.54 -34.09 6.87
N LYS A 86 19.23 -32.79 6.77
CA LYS A 86 17.89 -32.27 7.12
C LYS A 86 16.80 -32.80 6.19
N LEU A 87 17.14 -33.08 4.93
CA LEU A 87 16.24 -33.72 3.97
C LEU A 87 15.93 -35.17 4.37
N GLU A 88 16.95 -35.94 4.73
CA GLU A 88 16.78 -37.33 5.20
C GLU A 88 16.02 -37.40 6.53
N ASP A 89 16.30 -36.49 7.47
CA ASP A 89 15.60 -36.41 8.76
C ASP A 89 14.10 -36.06 8.57
N TRP A 90 13.77 -35.20 7.59
CA TRP A 90 12.38 -34.87 7.26
C TRP A 90 11.66 -36.03 6.53
N PHE A 91 12.36 -36.72 5.62
CA PHE A 91 11.81 -37.84 4.86
C PHE A 91 11.45 -39.04 5.72
N ASN A 92 12.17 -39.24 6.84
CA ASN A 92 11.96 -40.34 7.77
C ASN A 92 11.14 -39.96 9.02
N ASP A 93 10.51 -38.78 9.06
CA ASP A 93 9.70 -38.34 10.19
C ASP A 93 8.32 -39.02 10.19
N PRO A 94 8.00 -39.89 11.17
CA PRO A 94 6.76 -40.65 11.19
C PRO A 94 5.50 -39.79 11.41
N ARG A 95 5.64 -38.50 11.68
CA ARG A 95 4.51 -37.55 11.76
C ARG A 95 3.93 -37.16 10.40
N TYR A 96 4.65 -37.45 9.32
CA TYR A 96 4.26 -37.14 7.94
C TYR A 96 4.16 -38.39 7.06
N ASP A 97 4.00 -39.55 7.68
CA ASP A 97 3.73 -40.83 7.02
C ASP A 97 2.30 -40.82 6.45
N TYR A 98 2.19 -40.82 5.12
CA TYR A 98 0.94 -40.88 4.34
C TYR A 98 0.81 -42.23 3.66
#